data_AF-A0A0D2DZ77-F1
#
_entry.id   AF-A0A0D2DZ77-F1
#
_cell.length_a   1.000
_cell.length_b   1.000
_cell.length_c   1.000
_cell.angle_alpha   90.00
_cell.angle_beta   90.00
_cell.angle_gamma   90.00
#
_symmetry.space_group_name_H-M   'P 1'
#
loop_
_entity.id
_entity.type
_entity.pdbx_description
1 polymer ?
#
loop_
_entity_poly.entity_id
_entity_poly.type
_entity_poly.pdbx_seq_one_letter_code
_entity_poly.pdbx_strand_id
1 'polypeptide(L)'
;MNALTTATIGLNSGIVWFGAIFGSLVLTKLGDIIGRKPSTFYASFVAIIGNILQGASQEIAMFLVARFILGFGLGGTYVACPPFIAETLPLNLRSYVLGALTDLYYVGGLLSAGM
;
A
#
# COMPACT_ATOMS: atom_id res chain seq x y z
N MET A 1 5.22 -15.39 28.01
CA MET A 1 4.17 -15.95 27.13
C MET A 1 2.95 -15.02 27.22
N ASN A 2 3.07 -13.81 26.66
CA ASN A 2 1.97 -12.85 26.69
C ASN A 2 1.05 -13.17 25.51
N ALA A 3 -0.14 -13.66 25.83
CA ALA A 3 -1.19 -13.93 24.87
C ALA A 3 -1.42 -12.69 24.00
N LEU A 4 -1.33 -12.83 22.68
CA LEU A 4 -1.93 -11.86 21.78
C LEU A 4 -3.43 -11.92 22.03
N THR A 5 -3.93 -11.01 22.87
CA THR A 5 -5.36 -10.79 23.08
C THR A 5 -6.04 -10.65 21.72
N THR A 6 -7.24 -11.19 21.55
CA THR A 6 -8.02 -11.12 20.31
C THR A 6 -8.11 -9.69 19.74
N ALA A 7 -8.11 -8.68 20.62
CA ALA A 7 -8.09 -7.28 20.24
C ALA A 7 -6.79 -6.85 19.50
N THR A 8 -5.62 -7.37 19.87
CA THR A 8 -4.34 -7.05 19.20
C THR A 8 -4.28 -7.65 17.79
N ILE A 9 -4.83 -8.86 17.60
CA ILE A 9 -4.92 -9.50 16.28
C ILE A 9 -5.88 -8.73 15.38
N GLY A 10 -7.04 -8.33 15.91
CA GLY A 10 -8.00 -7.49 15.18
C GLY A 10 -7.41 -6.14 14.78
N LEU A 11 -6.72 -5.49 15.72
CA LEU A 11 -6.02 -4.22 15.48
C LEU A 11 -4.94 -4.37 14.41
N ASN A 12 -4.18 -5.46 14.43
CA ASN A 12 -3.12 -5.74 13.47
C ASN A 12 -3.62 -5.78 12.01
N SER A 13 -4.79 -6.36 11.77
CA SER A 13 -5.40 -6.39 10.44
C SER A 13 -6.04 -5.05 10.07
N GLY A 14 -6.68 -4.37 11.04
CA GLY A 14 -7.38 -3.11 10.80
C GLY A 14 -6.44 -1.91 10.58
N ILE A 15 -5.27 -1.89 11.23
CA ILE A 15 -4.38 -0.72 11.21
C ILE A 15 -3.79 -0.44 9.83
N VAL A 16 -3.62 -1.47 9.00
CA VAL A 16 -3.16 -1.34 7.61
C VAL A 16 -4.19 -0.60 6.77
N TRP A 17 -5.47 -0.96 6.91
CA TRP A 17 -6.56 -0.30 6.20
C TRP A 17 -6.77 1.12 6.68
N PHE A 18 -6.65 1.36 7.99
CA PHE A 18 -6.63 2.72 8.53
C PHE A 18 -5.49 3.54 7.91
N GLY A 19 -4.27 3.01 7.89
CA GLY A 19 -3.13 3.64 7.22
C GLY A 19 -3.40 3.93 5.75
N ALA A 20 -4.02 2.99 5.03
CA ALA A 20 -4.36 3.12 3.62
C ALA A 20 -5.39 4.23 3.33
N ILE A 21 -6.37 4.44 4.21
CA ILE A 21 -7.35 5.54 4.08
C ILE A 21 -6.64 6.89 4.17
N PHE A 22 -5.75 7.07 5.15
CA PHE A 22 -4.99 8.31 5.27
C PHE A 22 -3.96 8.47 4.13
N GLY A 23 -3.30 7.38 3.76
CA GLY A 23 -2.32 7.34 2.68
C GLY A 23 -2.91 7.72 1.33
N SER A 24 -4.06 7.13 0.99
CA SER A 24 -4.78 7.47 -0.24
C SER A 24 -5.19 8.94 -0.27
N LEU A 25 -5.76 9.51 0.79
CA LEU A 25 -6.16 10.92 0.82
C LEU A 25 -4.98 11.89 0.64
N VAL A 26 -3.87 11.63 1.34
CA VAL A 26 -2.70 12.52 1.30
C VAL A 26 -1.95 12.39 -0.01
N LEU A 27 -1.64 11.16 -0.46
CA LEU A 27 -0.83 10.92 -1.65
C LEU A 27 -1.59 11.20 -2.95
N THR A 28 -2.92 11.07 -2.95
CA THR A 28 -3.75 11.47 -4.11
C THR A 28 -3.71 12.99 -4.29
N LYS A 29 -3.95 13.76 -3.21
CA LYS A 29 -3.83 15.22 -3.26
C LYS A 29 -2.42 15.65 -3.64
N LEU A 30 -1.40 14.96 -3.14
CA LEU A 30 -0.01 15.23 -3.50
C LEU A 30 0.21 14.98 -5.01
N GLY A 31 -0.32 13.88 -5.55
CA GLY A 31 -0.24 13.55 -6.98
C GLY A 31 -0.89 14.57 -7.90
N ASP A 32 -1.94 15.27 -7.45
CA ASP A 32 -2.56 16.34 -8.22
C ASP A 32 -1.72 17.64 -8.22
N ILE A 33 -0.82 17.83 -7.25
CA ILE A 33 -0.01 19.06 -7.09
C ILE A 33 1.39 18.91 -7.71
N ILE A 34 2.09 17.80 -7.45
CA ILE A 34 3.47 17.55 -7.93
C ILE A 34 3.52 16.67 -9.20
N GLY A 35 2.37 16.17 -9.66
CA GLY A 35 2.26 15.29 -10.81
C GLY A 35 2.22 13.81 -10.42
N ARG A 36 1.61 12.99 -11.30
CA ARG A 36 1.26 11.59 -11.01
C ARG A 36 2.44 10.60 -10.98
N LYS A 37 3.53 10.89 -11.71
CA LYS A 37 4.78 10.10 -11.64
C LYS A 37 5.48 10.19 -10.29
N PRO A 38 5.85 11.39 -9.80
CA PRO A 38 6.58 11.51 -8.54
C PRO A 38 5.77 11.07 -7.32
N SER A 39 4.43 11.20 -7.34
CA SER A 39 3.59 10.72 -6.23
C SER A 39 3.63 9.19 -6.08
N THR A 40 3.59 8.46 -7.19
CA THR A 40 3.69 6.99 -7.19
C THR A 40 5.06 6.53 -6.70
N PHE A 41 6.13 7.24 -7.08
CA PHE A 41 7.48 6.96 -6.61
C PHE A 41 7.62 7.21 -5.09
N TYR A 42 7.10 8.33 -4.60
CA TYR A 42 7.12 8.66 -3.18
C TYR A 42 6.29 7.67 -2.34
N ALA A 43 5.11 7.28 -2.82
CA ALA A 43 4.27 6.27 -2.18
C ALA A 43 4.98 4.92 -2.06
N SER A 44 5.66 4.49 -3.12
CA SER A 44 6.47 3.26 -3.14
C SER A 44 7.65 3.35 -2.17
N PHE A 45 8.31 4.51 -2.09
CA PHE A 45 9.41 4.75 -1.15
C PHE A 45 8.95 4.64 0.31
N VAL A 46 7.80 5.23 0.64
CA VAL A 46 7.19 5.11 1.98
C VAL A 46 6.83 3.65 2.29
N ALA A 47 6.31 2.89 1.33
CA ALA A 47 6.03 1.47 1.50
C ALA A 47 7.28 0.62 1.76
N ILE A 48 8.41 0.94 1.10
CA ILE A 48 9.71 0.28 1.34
C ILE A 48 10.19 0.56 2.77
N ILE A 49 10.13 1.82 3.22
CA ILE A 49 10.50 2.18 4.59
C ILE A 49 9.62 1.45 5.61
N GLY A 50 8.31 1.39 5.36
CA GLY A 50 7.37 0.65 6.20
C GLY A 50 7.70 -0.84 6.30
N ASN A 51 8.09 -1.48 5.19
CA ASN A 51 8.52 -2.88 5.18
C ASN A 51 9.83 -3.11 5.95
N ILE A 52 10.83 -2.25 5.76
CA ILE A 52 12.11 -2.34 6.48
C ILE A 52 11.88 -2.19 7.98
N LEU A 53 11.08 -1.20 8.38
CA LEU A 53 10.75 -0.97 9.79
C LEU A 53 9.96 -2.14 10.39
N GLN A 54 9.10 -2.78 9.60
CA GLN A 54 8.35 -3.96 10.00
C GLN A 54 9.29 -5.16 10.22
N GLY A 55 10.27 -5.37 9.34
CA GLY A 55 11.28 -6.43 9.46
C GLY A 55 12.28 -6.19 10.60
N ALA A 56 12.56 -4.94 10.94
CA ALA A 56 13.45 -4.57 12.05
C ALA A 56 12.71 -4.44 13.41
N SER A 57 11.40 -4.71 13.46
CA SER A 57 10.61 -4.51 14.68
C SER A 57 10.93 -5.56 15.75
N GLN A 58 11.16 -5.09 16.97
CA GLN A 58 11.47 -5.94 18.15
C GLN A 58 10.27 -6.04 19.11
N GLU A 59 9.34 -5.08 19.04
CA GLU A 59 8.17 -4.95 19.92
C GLU A 59 6.88 -4.89 19.11
N ILE A 60 5.77 -5.41 19.65
CA ILE A 60 4.45 -5.43 19.00
C ILE A 60 3.98 -4.01 18.62
N ALA A 61 4.24 -3.02 19.48
CA ALA A 61 3.88 -1.63 19.20
C ALA A 61 4.63 -1.07 17.97
N MET A 62 5.90 -1.40 17.83
CA MET A 62 6.72 -0.99 16.68
C MET A 62 6.23 -1.66 15.39
N PHE A 63 5.83 -2.94 15.47
CA PHE A 63 5.24 -3.66 14.36
C PHE A 63 3.91 -3.04 13.87
N LEU A 64 3.03 -2.66 14.80
CA LEU A 64 1.76 -1.96 14.50
C LEU A 64 1.98 -0.62 13.82
N VAL A 65 2.92 0.19 14.30
CA VAL A 65 3.28 1.49 13.68
C VAL A 65 3.89 1.27 12.30
N ALA A 66 4.80 0.30 12.14
CA ALA A 66 5.37 -0.03 10.84
C ALA A 66 4.29 -0.47 9.84
N ARG A 67 3.29 -1.24 10.28
CA ARG A 67 2.13 -1.62 9.46
C ARG A 67 1.26 -0.43 9.06
N PHE A 68 1.08 0.55 9.95
CA PHE A 68 0.36 1.77 9.61
C PHE A 68 1.08 2.54 8.48
N ILE A 69 2.40 2.69 8.59
CA ILE A 69 3.23 3.35 7.56
C ILE A 69 3.21 2.57 6.24
N LEU A 70 3.32 1.25 6.31
CA LEU A 70 3.19 0.38 5.15
C LEU A 70 1.82 0.52 4.48
N GLY A 71 0.74 0.53 5.28
CA GLY A 71 -0.63 0.79 4.80
C GLY A 71 -0.76 2.15 4.14
N PHE A 72 -0.12 3.18 4.70
CA PHE A 72 -0.10 4.53 4.12
C PHE A 72 0.53 4.54 2.73
N GLY A 73 1.69 3.88 2.55
CA GLY A 73 2.31 3.72 1.23
C GLY A 73 1.46 2.93 0.25
N LEU A 74 0.90 1.80 0.68
CA LEU A 74 0.01 0.96 -0.12
C LEU A 74 -1.21 1.72 -0.62
N GLY A 75 -1.92 2.42 0.26
CA GLY A 75 -3.12 3.17 -0.08
C GLY A 75 -2.85 4.28 -1.09
N GLY A 76 -1.72 4.98 -0.97
CA GLY A 76 -1.32 5.99 -1.95
C GLY A 76 -0.98 5.42 -3.32
N THR A 77 -0.20 4.34 -3.37
CA THR A 77 0.14 3.67 -4.63
C THR A 77 -1.11 3.14 -5.33
N TYR A 78 -2.04 2.54 -4.59
CA TYR A 78 -3.26 1.94 -5.16
C TYR A 78 -4.17 2.98 -5.83
N VAL A 79 -4.22 4.21 -5.31
CA VAL A 79 -5.03 5.29 -5.90
C VAL A 79 -4.28 6.03 -7.01
N ALA A 80 -2.95 6.14 -6.94
CA ALA A 80 -2.14 6.82 -7.95
C ALA A 80 -1.89 5.98 -9.22
N CYS A 81 -1.86 4.65 -9.11
CA CYS A 81 -1.50 3.75 -10.22
C CYS A 81 -2.52 3.73 -11.38
N PRO A 82 -3.85 3.54 -11.14
CA PRO A 82 -4.86 3.56 -12.20
C PRO A 82 -4.87 4.84 -13.05
N PRO A 83 -4.85 6.05 -12.46
CA PRO A 83 -4.80 7.28 -13.23
C PRO A 83 -3.48 7.45 -14.01
N PHE A 84 -2.34 7.06 -13.43
CA PHE A 84 -1.04 7.13 -14.10
C PHE A 84 -1.02 6.25 -15.38
N ILE A 85 -1.61 5.07 -15.31
CA ILE A 85 -1.70 4.13 -16.43
C ILE A 85 -2.71 4.61 -17.47
N ALA A 86 -3.81 5.22 -17.04
CA ALA A 86 -4.77 5.85 -17.93
C ALA A 86 -4.18 7.01 -18.75
N GLU A 87 -3.18 7.72 -18.22
CA GLU A 87 -2.49 8.82 -18.94
C GLU A 87 -1.40 8.32 -19.89
N THR A 88 -0.83 7.15 -19.61
CA THR A 88 0.31 6.63 -20.37
C THR A 88 -0.10 5.71 -21.52
N LEU A 89 -1.31 5.13 -21.49
CA LEU A 89 -1.74 4.10 -22.44
C LEU A 89 -2.79 4.55 -23.46
N PRO A 90 -2.77 3.98 -24.68
CA PRO A 90 -3.83 4.18 -25.67
C PRO A 90 -5.16 3.57 -25.21
N LEU A 91 -6.27 4.26 -25.55
CA LEU A 91 -7.66 3.95 -25.14
C LEU A 91 -8.06 2.47 -25.28
N ASN A 92 -7.55 1.78 -26.30
CA ASN A 92 -7.92 0.40 -26.61
C ASN A 92 -7.31 -0.63 -25.64
N LEU A 93 -6.19 -0.33 -24.97
CA LEU A 93 -5.53 -1.26 -24.03
C LEU A 93 -5.78 -0.91 -22.56
N ARG A 94 -6.36 0.27 -22.27
CA ARG A 94 -6.56 0.78 -20.91
C ARG A 94 -7.25 -0.24 -20.00
N SER A 95 -8.35 -0.84 -20.44
CA SER A 95 -9.14 -1.77 -19.61
C SER A 95 -8.39 -3.07 -19.35
N TYR A 96 -7.61 -3.56 -20.33
CA TYR A 96 -6.81 -4.78 -20.17
C TYR A 96 -5.67 -4.58 -19.18
N VAL A 97 -4.94 -3.47 -19.27
CA VAL A 97 -3.82 -3.21 -18.34
C VAL A 97 -4.31 -2.90 -16.93
N LEU A 98 -5.45 -2.20 -16.81
CA LEU A 98 -6.04 -1.94 -15.50
C LEU A 98 -6.56 -3.21 -14.81
N GLY A 99 -7.14 -4.14 -15.58
CA GLY A 99 -7.48 -5.48 -15.10
C GLY A 99 -6.23 -6.23 -14.64
N ALA A 100 -5.21 -6.29 -15.51
CA ALA A 100 -3.96 -6.99 -15.22
C ALA A 100 -3.23 -6.47 -13.97
N LEU A 101 -3.28 -5.17 -13.66
CA LEU A 101 -2.73 -4.64 -12.41
C LEU A 101 -3.39 -5.24 -11.16
N THR A 102 -4.71 -5.34 -11.19
CA THR A 102 -5.49 -5.83 -10.04
C THR A 102 -5.22 -7.32 -9.88
N ASP A 103 -5.19 -8.05 -10.99
CA ASP A 103 -4.82 -9.47 -11.00
C ASP A 103 -3.39 -9.67 -10.48
N LEU A 104 -2.43 -8.87 -10.93
CA LEU A 104 -1.04 -8.93 -10.46
C LEU A 104 -0.92 -8.64 -8.96
N TYR A 105 -1.73 -7.74 -8.41
CA TYR A 105 -1.75 -7.48 -6.97
C TYR A 105 -2.17 -8.73 -6.18
N TYR A 106 -3.24 -9.41 -6.62
CA TYR A 106 -3.68 -10.66 -5.98
C TYR A 106 -2.71 -11.81 -6.19
N VAL A 107 -2.16 -11.95 -7.39
CA VAL A 107 -1.12 -12.96 -7.70
C VAL A 107 0.13 -12.73 -6.87
N GLY A 108 0.57 -11.47 -6.72
CA GLY A 108 1.66 -11.11 -5.82
C GLY A 108 1.36 -11.45 -4.36
N GLY A 109 0.12 -11.20 -3.92
CA GLY A 109 -0.34 -11.62 -2.59
C GLY A 109 -0.25 -13.13 -2.39
N LEU A 110 -0.69 -13.92 -3.37
CA LEU A 110 -0.61 -15.39 -3.34
C LEU A 110 0.84 -15.89 -3.31
N LEU A 111 1.70 -15.33 -4.16
CA LEU A 111 3.13 -15.67 -4.18
C LEU A 111 3.81 -15.34 -2.84
N SER A 112 3.47 -14.19 -2.25
CA SER A 112 4.01 -13.78 -0.95
C SER A 112 3.53 -14.67 0.21
N ALA A 113 2.35 -15.27 0.08
CA ALA A 113 1.81 -16.21 1.06
C ALA A 113 2.48 -17.59 1.01
N GLY A 114 3.26 -17.89 -0.04
CA GLY A 114 3.99 -19.15 -0.16
C GLY A 114 3.09 -20.35 -0.39
N MET A 115 2.07 -20.20 -1.25
CA MET A 115 1.31 -21.31 -1.83
C MET A 115 1.86 -21.68 -3.21
#